data_AF-A0A352N8K4-F1
#
_entry.id   AF-A0A352N8K4-F1
#
_cell.length_a   1.000
_cell.length_b   1.000
_cell.length_c   1.000
_cell.angle_alpha   90.00
_cell.angle_beta   90.00
_cell.angle_gamma   90.00
#
_symmetry.space_group_name_H-M   'P 1'
#
loop_
_entity.id
_entity.type
_entity.pdbx_description
1 polymer ?
#
loop_
_entity_poly.entity_id
_entity_poly.type
_entity_poly.pdbx_seq_one_letter_code
_entity_poly.pdbx_strand_id
1 'polypeptide(L)'
;MERKQKNQRRYYMTTKTEEQKEMHRSFSASEKCRAVLTLWTEKKNSSAVCRELTIKWTQLNIWQNQALEGMFRALDTGQSTEKVMLGTRLERLLDRKTDPRPSRLEKRLDMITRKKGVQPESAPG
;
A
#
# COMPACT_ATOMS: atom_id res chain seq x y z
N MET A 1 19.32 -51.56 -11.11
CA MET A 1 19.43 -51.02 -9.73
C MET A 1 19.55 -49.49 -9.70
N GLU A 2 20.10 -48.86 -10.75
CA GLU A 2 20.46 -47.42 -10.78
C GLU A 2 19.29 -46.44 -10.99
N ARG A 3 18.15 -46.90 -11.53
CA ARG A 3 16.99 -46.06 -11.80
C ARG A 3 16.23 -45.63 -10.53
N LYS A 4 16.31 -46.42 -9.45
CA LYS A 4 15.59 -46.13 -8.19
C LYS A 4 16.22 -44.97 -7.42
N GLN A 5 17.54 -44.80 -7.49
CA GLN A 5 18.28 -43.75 -6.77
C GLN A 5 18.09 -42.35 -7.37
N LYS A 6 18.00 -42.23 -8.70
CA LYS A 6 17.72 -40.94 -9.36
C LYS A 6 16.31 -40.44 -9.07
N ASN A 7 15.33 -41.34 -8.97
CA ASN A 7 13.95 -40.95 -8.70
C ASN A 7 13.76 -40.51 -7.26
N GLN A 8 14.45 -41.18 -6.34
CA GLN A 8 14.52 -40.75 -4.95
C GLN A 8 15.14 -39.35 -4.84
N ARG A 9 16.29 -39.08 -5.51
CA ARG A 9 16.89 -37.73 -5.56
C ARG A 9 15.95 -36.63 -6.07
N ARG A 10 15.09 -36.95 -7.05
CA ARG A 10 14.07 -36.04 -7.55
C ARG A 10 13.02 -35.73 -6.49
N TYR A 11 12.55 -36.76 -5.77
CA TYR A 11 11.54 -36.63 -4.72
C TYR A 11 12.00 -35.78 -3.51
N TYR A 12 13.29 -35.84 -3.14
CA TYR A 12 13.82 -35.01 -2.04
C TYR A 12 14.14 -33.57 -2.43
N MET A 13 14.23 -33.26 -3.73
CA MET A 13 14.47 -31.90 -4.22
C MET A 13 13.16 -31.13 -4.45
N THR A 14 12.08 -31.83 -4.82
CA THR A 14 10.76 -31.20 -5.00
C THR A 14 10.07 -30.90 -3.67
N THR A 15 10.23 -31.78 -2.67
CA THR A 15 9.65 -31.57 -1.32
C THR A 15 10.34 -30.47 -0.52
N LYS A 16 11.65 -30.26 -0.72
CA LYS A 16 12.40 -29.18 -0.04
C LYS A 16 12.10 -27.78 -0.59
N THR A 17 11.52 -27.70 -1.79
CA THR A 17 11.23 -26.42 -2.46
C THR A 17 9.82 -25.92 -2.16
N GLU A 18 8.89 -26.80 -1.78
CA GLU A 18 7.50 -26.43 -1.45
C GLU A 18 7.30 -25.95 0.00
N GLU A 19 8.13 -26.40 0.95
CA GLU A 19 8.10 -25.90 2.34
C GLU A 19 8.57 -24.44 2.48
N GLN A 20 9.26 -23.89 1.47
CA GLN A 20 9.75 -22.51 1.48
C GLN A 20 8.77 -21.50 0.90
N LYS A 21 7.50 -21.88 0.71
CA LYS A 21 6.43 -20.89 0.63
C LYS A 21 6.11 -20.42 2.06
N GLU A 22 7.11 -19.82 2.71
CA GLU A 22 6.91 -19.05 3.93
C GLU A 22 5.77 -18.09 3.61
N MET A 23 4.65 -18.33 4.28
CA MET A 23 3.44 -17.53 4.23
C MET A 23 3.88 -16.11 4.56
N HIS A 24 4.11 -15.29 3.52
CA HIS A 24 4.69 -13.96 3.68
C HIS A 24 3.70 -13.13 4.49
N ARG A 25 3.93 -13.05 5.80
CA ARG A 25 3.14 -12.23 6.70
C ARG A 25 3.26 -10.80 6.22
N SER A 26 2.15 -10.20 5.81
CA SER A 26 2.08 -8.79 5.50
C SER A 26 2.12 -8.00 6.80
N PHE A 27 3.08 -7.08 6.92
CA PHE A 27 3.17 -6.19 8.06
C PHE A 27 2.46 -4.88 7.74
N SER A 28 1.58 -4.47 8.65
CA SER A 28 0.96 -3.14 8.61
C SER A 28 2.01 -2.03 8.82
N ALA A 29 1.69 -0.81 8.37
CA ALA A 29 2.59 0.32 8.57
C ALA A 29 2.88 0.58 10.06
N SER A 30 1.86 0.44 10.92
CA SER A 30 2.01 0.62 12.38
C SER A 30 2.93 -0.42 13.01
N GLU A 31 2.87 -1.69 12.60
CA GLU A 31 3.79 -2.74 13.07
C GLU A 31 5.23 -2.46 12.66
N LYS A 32 5.45 -2.03 11.41
CA LYS A 32 6.79 -1.65 10.92
C LYS A 32 7.36 -0.47 11.72
N CYS A 33 6.56 0.58 11.92
CA CYS A 33 6.97 1.73 12.71
C CYS A 33 7.28 1.33 14.16
N ARG A 34 6.44 0.50 14.78
CA ARG A 34 6.69 0.01 16.14
C ARG A 34 8.02 -0.74 16.23
N ALA A 35 8.32 -1.61 15.26
CA ALA A 35 9.58 -2.36 15.21
C ALA A 35 10.81 -1.43 15.13
N VAL A 36 10.76 -0.45 14.22
CA VAL A 36 11.84 0.54 14.05
C VAL A 36 12.00 1.40 15.31
N LEU A 37 10.90 1.88 15.88
CA LEU A 37 10.94 2.68 17.11
C LEU A 37 11.48 1.90 18.31
N THR A 38 11.14 0.61 18.46
CA THR A 38 11.71 -0.22 19.53
C THR A 38 13.21 -0.40 19.40
N LEU A 39 13.73 -0.40 18.17
CA LEU A 39 15.16 -0.45 17.91
C LEU A 39 15.83 0.88 18.25
N TRP A 40 15.27 2.00 17.78
CA TRP A 40 15.84 3.34 17.99
C TRP A 40 15.72 3.85 19.43
N THR A 41 14.76 3.34 20.20
CA THR A 41 14.62 3.64 21.64
C THR A 41 15.40 2.67 22.52
N GLU A 42 16.27 1.84 21.93
CA GLU A 42 17.10 0.83 22.60
C GLU A 42 16.33 -0.16 23.49
N LYS A 43 15.00 -0.26 23.34
CA LYS A 43 14.17 -1.18 24.11
C LYS A 43 14.47 -2.64 23.80
N LYS A 44 14.89 -2.93 22.57
CA LYS A 44 15.22 -4.27 22.09
C LYS A 44 16.38 -4.22 21.10
N ASN A 45 17.23 -5.24 21.17
CA ASN A 45 18.31 -5.41 20.20
C ASN A 45 17.76 -5.87 18.82
N SER A 46 18.48 -5.55 17.74
CA SER A 46 18.09 -5.87 16.36
C SER A 46 17.79 -7.36 16.13
N SER A 47 18.60 -8.24 16.70
CA SER A 47 18.40 -9.69 16.59
C SER A 47 17.14 -10.16 17.31
N ALA A 48 16.74 -9.51 18.40
CA ALA A 48 15.53 -9.86 19.13
C ALA A 48 14.27 -9.47 18.34
N VAL A 49 14.27 -8.27 17.74
CA VAL A 49 13.18 -7.78 16.87
C VAL A 49 13.02 -8.67 15.63
N CYS A 50 14.12 -9.05 14.98
CA CYS A 50 14.08 -9.94 13.82
C CYS A 50 13.50 -11.33 14.17
N ARG A 51 13.81 -11.87 15.36
CA ARG A 51 13.26 -13.15 15.83
C ARG A 51 11.77 -13.05 16.14
N GLU A 52 11.35 -12.01 16.87
CA GLU A 52 9.95 -11.79 17.26
C GLU A 52 9.03 -11.63 16.05
N LEU A 53 9.47 -10.90 15.03
CA LEU A 53 8.70 -10.68 13.80
C LEU A 53 8.96 -11.75 12.73
N THR A 54 9.89 -12.68 12.98
CA THR A 54 10.31 -13.70 12.01
C THR A 54 10.73 -13.07 10.67
N ILE A 55 11.50 -11.98 10.74
CA ILE A 55 12.00 -11.24 9.57
C ILE A 55 13.52 -11.30 9.48
N LYS A 56 14.03 -11.15 8.26
CA LYS A 56 15.47 -11.00 8.00
C LYS A 56 15.93 -9.59 8.36
N TRP A 57 17.18 -9.44 8.79
CA TRP A 57 17.77 -8.13 9.08
C TRP A 57 17.69 -7.15 7.91
N THR A 58 17.82 -7.65 6.68
CA THR A 58 17.68 -6.84 5.46
C THR A 58 16.32 -6.14 5.38
N GLN A 59 15.24 -6.82 5.77
CA GLN A 59 13.89 -6.27 5.80
C GLN A 59 13.76 -5.16 6.85
N LEU A 60 14.31 -5.40 8.05
CA LEU A 60 14.31 -4.40 9.12
C LEU A 60 15.14 -3.17 8.74
N ASN A 61 16.24 -3.35 8.02
CA ASN A 61 17.08 -2.26 7.52
C ASN A 61 16.34 -1.40 6.47
N ILE A 62 15.60 -2.03 5.55
CA ILE A 62 14.75 -1.32 4.59
C ILE A 62 13.74 -0.43 5.32
N TRP A 63 13.10 -0.94 6.37
CA TRP A 63 12.12 -0.16 7.14
C TRP A 63 12.77 1.02 7.88
N GLN A 64 13.98 0.84 8.41
CA GLN A 64 14.73 1.94 9.03
C GLN A 64 15.05 3.04 8.01
N ASN A 65 15.56 2.68 6.83
CA ASN A 65 15.87 3.65 5.79
C ASN A 65 14.62 4.41 5.32
N GLN A 66 13.51 3.69 5.10
CA GLN A 66 12.23 4.30 4.74
C GLN A 66 11.70 5.24 5.85
N ALA A 67 11.85 4.86 7.11
CA ALA A 67 11.45 5.69 8.24
C ALA A 67 12.30 6.98 8.30
N LEU A 68 13.62 6.87 8.10
CA LEU A 68 14.51 8.03 8.04
C LEU A 68 14.15 8.95 6.87
N GLU A 69 14.01 8.42 5.66
CA GLU A 69 13.61 9.21 4.49
C GLU A 69 12.27 9.91 4.69
N GLY A 70 11.30 9.22 5.30
CA GLY A 70 10.00 9.80 5.64
C GLY A 70 10.11 10.94 6.64
N MET A 71 10.95 10.79 7.67
CA MET A 71 11.22 11.86 8.64
C MET A 71 11.93 13.03 8.01
N PHE A 72 12.95 12.80 7.18
CA PHE A 72 13.63 13.86 6.45
C PHE A 72 12.66 14.64 5.56
N ARG A 73 11.78 13.97 4.81
CA ARG A 73 10.76 14.63 4.00
C ARG A 73 9.73 15.40 4.82
N ALA A 74 9.33 14.88 5.97
CA ALA A 74 8.35 15.53 6.83
C ALA A 74 8.93 16.75 7.57
N LEU A 75 10.21 16.69 7.93
CA LEU A 75 10.94 17.78 8.58
C LEU A 75 11.46 18.83 7.59
N ASP A 76 11.67 18.45 6.32
CA ASP A 76 11.95 19.37 5.24
C ASP A 76 10.68 20.13 4.85
N THR A 77 10.37 21.17 5.62
CA THR A 77 9.25 22.09 5.36
C THR A 77 9.41 22.88 4.06
N GLY A 78 10.57 22.79 3.39
CA GLY A 78 10.85 23.40 2.10
C GLY A 78 10.18 22.70 0.92
N GLN A 79 9.78 21.44 1.08
CA GLN A 79 8.97 20.70 0.11
C GLN A 79 7.49 20.77 0.50
N SER A 80 6.96 22.00 0.60
CA SER A 80 5.52 22.23 0.54
C SER A 80 5.03 21.67 -0.78
N THR A 81 4.61 20.40 -0.79
CA THR A 81 4.01 19.68 -1.90
C THR A 81 4.67 20.06 -3.22
N GLU A 82 5.63 19.26 -3.70
CA GLU A 82 5.85 19.23 -5.14
C GLU A 82 4.44 19.10 -5.75
N LYS A 83 3.92 20.21 -6.25
CA LYS A 83 2.61 20.30 -6.86
C LYS A 83 2.85 19.44 -8.06
N VAL A 84 2.53 18.15 -7.93
CA VAL A 84 2.72 17.16 -8.97
C VAL A 84 2.20 17.89 -10.18
N MET A 85 3.09 18.20 -11.12
CA MET A 85 2.67 18.86 -12.34
C MET A 85 1.83 17.81 -13.05
N LEU A 86 0.55 17.76 -12.68
CA LEU A 86 -0.42 16.87 -13.26
C LEU A 86 -0.35 17.20 -14.74
N GLY A 87 -0.03 16.21 -15.57
CA GLY A 87 -0.02 16.44 -17.01
C GLY A 87 -1.32 17.11 -17.41
N THR A 88 -1.28 18.08 -18.32
CA THR A 88 -2.42 18.96 -18.68
C THR A 88 -3.75 18.22 -18.91
N ARG A 89 -3.67 16.95 -19.34
CA ARG A 89 -4.82 16.05 -19.47
C ARG A 89 -5.48 15.69 -18.13
N LEU A 90 -4.71 15.38 -17.10
CA LEU A 90 -5.22 15.04 -15.76
C LEU A 90 -5.79 16.27 -15.06
N GLU A 91 -5.14 17.42 -15.19
CA GLU A 91 -5.65 18.70 -14.67
C GLU A 91 -7.03 19.01 -15.28
N ARG A 92 -7.17 18.90 -16.60
CA ARG A 92 -8.48 19.05 -17.28
C ARG A 92 -9.53 18.01 -16.86
N LEU A 93 -9.12 16.79 -16.52
CA LEU A 93 -10.04 15.74 -16.07
C LEU A 93 -10.52 15.98 -14.64
N LEU A 94 -9.64 16.52 -13.78
CA LEU A 94 -10.00 16.98 -12.45
C LEU A 94 -10.94 18.17 -12.53
N ASP A 95 -10.60 19.22 -13.29
CA ASP A 95 -11.47 20.37 -13.51
C ASP A 95 -12.84 19.95 -14.03
N ARG A 96 -12.91 19.02 -14.99
CA ARG A 96 -14.20 18.52 -15.49
C ARG A 96 -15.02 17.77 -14.44
N LYS A 97 -14.37 17.17 -13.45
CA LYS A 97 -15.03 16.40 -12.38
C LYS A 97 -15.40 17.28 -11.18
N THR A 98 -14.63 18.35 -10.94
CA THR A 98 -14.85 19.31 -9.86
C THR A 98 -15.70 20.50 -10.29
N ASP A 99 -15.85 20.76 -11.60
CA ASP A 99 -16.73 21.80 -12.13
C ASP A 99 -18.18 21.45 -11.73
N PRO A 100 -18.84 22.29 -10.91
CA PRO A 100 -20.20 22.06 -10.44
C PRO A 100 -21.24 22.21 -11.56
N ARG A 101 -20.82 22.52 -12.79
CA ARG A 101 -21.71 22.63 -13.94
C ARG A 101 -22.26 21.25 -14.31
N PRO A 102 -23.60 21.07 -14.24
CA PRO A 102 -24.17 19.76 -14.48
C PRO A 102 -23.89 19.34 -15.92
N SER A 103 -23.38 18.13 -16.08
CA SER A 103 -23.11 17.57 -17.40
C SER A 103 -24.40 17.53 -18.24
N ARG A 104 -24.29 17.49 -19.57
CA ARG A 104 -25.47 17.39 -20.45
C ARG A 104 -26.34 16.17 -20.07
N LEU A 105 -25.71 15.12 -19.54
CA LEU A 105 -26.38 13.93 -19.02
C LEU A 105 -27.13 14.22 -17.73
N GLU A 106 -26.51 14.90 -16.75
CA GLU A 106 -27.21 15.33 -15.53
C GLU A 106 -28.36 16.27 -15.83
N LYS A 107 -28.21 17.23 -16.75
CA LYS A 107 -29.33 18.10 -17.19
C LYS A 107 -30.47 17.28 -17.81
N ARG A 108 -30.14 16.27 -18.61
CA ARG A 108 -31.13 15.36 -19.19
C ARG A 108 -31.78 14.47 -18.14
N LEU A 109 -31.00 14.01 -17.17
CA LEU A 109 -31.50 13.26 -16.02
C LEU A 109 -32.49 14.14 -15.25
N ASP A 110 -32.13 15.37 -14.92
CA ASP A 110 -32.99 16.34 -14.24
C ASP A 110 -34.29 16.61 -15.01
N MET A 111 -34.19 16.79 -16.33
CA MET A 111 -35.38 16.94 -17.18
C MET A 111 -36.26 15.68 -17.15
N ILE A 112 -35.67 14.49 -17.15
CA ILE A 112 -36.40 13.23 -17.08
C ILE A 112 -37.02 13.02 -15.69
N THR A 113 -36.28 13.32 -14.62
CA THR A 113 -36.73 13.21 -13.23
C THR A 113 -37.88 14.18 -12.94
N ARG A 114 -37.75 15.43 -13.38
CA ARG A 114 -38.82 16.44 -13.32
C ARG A 114 -40.04 16.03 -14.14
N LYS A 115 -39.83 15.50 -15.36
CA LYS A 115 -40.92 15.00 -16.22
C LYS A 115 -41.59 13.74 -15.65
N LYS A 116 -40.87 12.93 -14.89
CA LYS A 116 -41.38 11.70 -14.25
C LYS A 116 -42.08 11.97 -12.92
N GLY A 117 -42.10 13.22 -12.43
CA GLY A 117 -42.80 13.59 -11.20
C GLY A 117 -42.22 12.94 -9.94
N VAL A 118 -40.95 12.52 -9.96
CA VAL A 118 -40.29 11.96 -8.77
C VAL A 118 -39.53 13.10 -8.11
N GLN A 119 -40.13 13.67 -7.07
CA GLN A 119 -39.48 14.56 -6.11
C GLN A 119 -38.37 13.76 -5.39
N PRO A 120 -37.09 14.17 -5.43
CA PRO A 120 -36.12 13.68 -4.46
C PRO A 120 -36.38 14.44 -3.14
N GLU A 121 -37.10 13.77 -2.26
CA GLU A 121 -37.16 14.08 -0.84
C GLU A 121 -35.72 14.15 -0.27
N SER A 122 -35.36 15.35 0.18
CA SER A 122 -34.38 15.70 1.22
C SER A 122 -33.26 14.68 1.53
N ALA A 123 -32.02 15.05 1.20
CA ALA A 123 -30.84 14.53 1.90
C ALA A 123 -30.60 15.31 3.19
N PRO A 124 -30.35 14.67 4.35
CA PRO A 124 -29.82 15.34 5.53
C PRO A 124 -28.29 15.42 5.47
N GLY A 125 -27.77 16.55 5.99
CA GLY A 125 -26.47 16.75 6.65
C GLY A 125 -25.23 16.05 6.10
#